data_AF-A0A537H663-F1
#
_entry.id   AF-A0A537H663-F1
#
_cell.length_a   1.000
_cell.length_b   1.000
_cell.length_c   1.000
_cell.angle_alpha   90.00
_cell.angle_beta   90.00
_cell.angle_gamma   90.00
#
_symmetry.space_group_name_H-M   'P 1'
#
loop_
_entity.id
_entity.type
_entity.pdbx_description
1 polymer ?
#
loop_
_entity_poly.entity_id
_entity_poly.type
_entity_poly.pdbx_seq_one_letter_code
_entity_poly.pdbx_strand_id
1 'polypeptide(L)'
;MKAMVIGIDSASPVLIEKWKDTLPNLRSIMDHGAYGVLKSIVPPESVPAWQCFATGKNPAKIGLFGFSYIGRDRKLRHGRTTPDLGCFWDICSNRGLKVGVFNVPGTYPAYPVNGFMVCGFPVPTRAAWAYPKTLMKRLDKAVGGYEIDVPVTKPSDLKGGEEAYLPQVDRLHTKCLEAAKALLGWFHPDVFMMTFQGIDLVHHDFWRYMDDQNSPYRNVL
;
A
#
# COMPACT_ATOMS: atom_id res chain seq x y z
N MET A 1 -7.72 12.38 16.22
CA MET A 1 -7.89 11.69 14.94
C MET A 1 -9.38 11.48 14.69
N LYS A 2 -9.86 11.75 13.47
CA LYS A 2 -11.25 11.61 13.03
C LYS A 2 -11.48 10.34 12.22
N ALA A 3 -10.52 9.94 11.39
CA ALA A 3 -10.60 8.72 10.61
C ALA A 3 -9.21 8.08 10.43
N MET A 4 -9.18 6.75 10.48
CA MET A 4 -8.01 5.93 10.15
C MET A 4 -8.43 4.90 9.11
N VAL A 5 -7.66 4.80 8.02
CA VAL A 5 -7.82 3.80 6.98
C VAL A 5 -6.56 2.95 6.96
N ILE A 6 -6.71 1.64 7.17
CA ILE A 6 -5.62 0.68 7.09
C ILE A 6 -5.95 -0.30 5.97
N GLY A 7 -5.13 -0.29 4.92
CA GLY A 7 -5.16 -1.30 3.88
C GLY A 7 -4.16 -2.42 4.16
N ILE A 8 -4.51 -3.62 3.74
CA ILE A 8 -3.62 -4.78 3.73
C ILE A 8 -3.63 -5.28 2.29
N ASP A 9 -2.52 -5.07 1.59
CA ASP A 9 -2.42 -5.39 0.17
C ASP A 9 -2.46 -6.92 -0.03
N SER A 10 -3.18 -7.35 -1.07
CA SER A 10 -3.46 -8.76 -1.38
C SER A 10 -4.08 -9.60 -0.23
N ALA A 11 -4.75 -8.96 0.73
CA ALA A 11 -5.49 -9.67 1.79
C ALA A 11 -6.81 -10.25 1.25
N SER A 12 -6.74 -11.48 0.74
CA SER A 12 -7.92 -12.18 0.21
C SER A 12 -9.01 -12.37 1.28
N PRO A 13 -10.27 -11.96 1.01
CA PRO A 13 -11.36 -12.17 1.95
C PRO A 13 -11.64 -13.66 2.22
N VAL A 14 -11.36 -14.53 1.25
CA VAL A 14 -11.52 -15.99 1.40
C VAL A 14 -10.57 -16.53 2.47
N LEU A 15 -9.34 -16.04 2.50
CA LEU A 15 -8.35 -16.45 3.50
C LEU A 15 -8.63 -15.85 4.87
N ILE A 16 -9.03 -14.58 4.91
CA ILE A 16 -9.44 -13.94 6.15
C ILE A 16 -10.60 -14.70 6.79
N GLU A 17 -11.61 -15.09 6.01
CA GLU A 17 -12.73 -15.91 6.51
C GLU A 17 -12.26 -17.29 6.98
N LYS A 18 -11.38 -17.96 6.22
CA LYS A 18 -10.79 -19.26 6.59
C LYS A 18 -10.04 -19.21 7.93
N TRP A 19 -9.39 -18.09 8.24
CA TRP A 19 -8.52 -17.94 9.40
C TRP A 19 -9.05 -16.98 10.47
N LYS A 20 -10.30 -16.51 10.38
CA LYS A 20 -10.82 -15.49 11.29
C LYS A 20 -10.70 -15.85 12.77
N ASP A 21 -10.79 -17.13 13.11
CA ASP A 21 -10.69 -17.60 14.50
C ASP A 21 -9.25 -17.54 15.04
N THR A 22 -8.24 -17.43 14.18
CA THR A 22 -6.84 -17.18 14.56
C THR A 22 -6.42 -15.72 14.35
N LEU A 23 -7.33 -14.86 13.87
CA LEU A 23 -7.12 -13.43 13.61
C LEU A 23 -7.99 -12.57 14.54
N PRO A 24 -7.74 -12.57 15.87
CA PRO A 24 -8.67 -12.03 16.86
C PRO A 24 -9.00 -10.54 16.65
N ASN A 25 -8.04 -9.75 16.17
CA ASN A 25 -8.26 -8.33 15.88
C ASN A 25 -9.18 -8.12 14.67
N LEU A 26 -8.98 -8.87 13.58
CA LEU A 26 -9.86 -8.80 12.41
C LEU A 26 -11.24 -9.35 12.75
N ARG A 27 -11.31 -10.46 13.48
CA ARG A 27 -12.56 -11.03 13.96
C ARG A 27 -13.36 -10.03 14.79
N SER A 28 -12.71 -9.34 15.73
CA SER A 28 -13.35 -8.30 16.53
C SER A 28 -13.92 -7.17 15.68
N ILE A 29 -13.17 -6.70 14.66
CA ILE A 29 -13.64 -5.66 13.72
C ILE A 29 -14.85 -6.16 12.91
N MET A 30 -14.84 -7.41 12.47
CA MET A 30 -15.93 -8.01 11.71
C MET A 30 -17.20 -8.15 12.56
N ASP A 31 -17.07 -8.64 13.80
CA ASP A 31 -18.20 -8.91 14.70
C ASP A 31 -18.86 -7.62 15.24
N HIS A 32 -18.10 -6.53 15.40
CA HIS A 32 -18.59 -5.27 15.97
C HIS A 32 -18.73 -4.15 14.93
N GLY A 33 -18.49 -4.44 13.66
CA GLY A 33 -18.48 -3.48 12.56
C GLY A 33 -19.39 -3.87 11.41
N ALA A 34 -19.06 -3.35 10.23
CA ALA A 34 -19.67 -3.77 8.98
C ALA A 34 -18.61 -4.49 8.13
N TYR A 35 -18.96 -5.68 7.65
CA TYR A 35 -18.09 -6.51 6.82
C TYR A 35 -18.82 -6.96 5.56
N GLY A 36 -18.08 -7.00 4.45
CA GLY A 36 -18.57 -7.50 3.17
C GLY A 36 -17.48 -7.53 2.11
N VAL A 37 -17.67 -8.38 1.11
CA VAL A 37 -16.76 -8.50 -0.03
C VAL A 37 -17.10 -7.44 -1.08
N LEU A 38 -16.09 -6.65 -1.48
CA LEU A 38 -16.20 -5.65 -2.54
C LEU A 38 -15.57 -6.15 -3.84
N LYS A 39 -16.08 -5.66 -4.97
CA LYS A 39 -15.46 -5.91 -6.28
C LYS A 39 -14.24 -5.03 -6.45
N SER A 40 -13.11 -5.64 -6.82
CA SER A 40 -11.92 -4.91 -7.25
C SER A 40 -12.10 -4.31 -8.65
N ILE A 41 -11.08 -3.58 -9.11
CA ILE A 41 -10.96 -3.10 -10.47
C ILE A 41 -10.51 -4.22 -11.42
N VAL A 42 -10.55 -3.94 -12.73
CA VAL A 42 -10.02 -4.83 -13.77
C VAL A 42 -8.99 -4.05 -14.60
N PRO A 43 -7.73 -4.52 -14.72
CA PRO A 43 -7.13 -5.65 -13.97
C PRO A 43 -6.89 -5.30 -12.48
N PRO A 44 -6.89 -6.29 -11.56
CA PRO A 44 -6.76 -6.08 -10.12
C PRO A 44 -5.31 -5.84 -9.67
N GLU A 45 -4.63 -4.89 -10.31
CA GLU A 45 -3.26 -4.50 -10.00
C GLU A 45 -3.21 -3.51 -8.83
N SER A 46 -2.25 -3.63 -7.91
CA SER A 46 -2.22 -2.87 -6.65
C SER A 46 -2.21 -1.36 -6.87
N VAL A 47 -1.32 -0.85 -7.72
CA VAL A 47 -1.20 0.60 -8.00
C VAL A 47 -2.52 1.20 -8.48
N PRO A 48 -3.14 0.73 -9.59
CA PRO A 48 -4.41 1.30 -10.02
C PRO A 48 -5.55 1.01 -9.04
N ALA A 49 -5.55 -0.10 -8.29
CA ALA A 49 -6.60 -0.42 -7.32
C ALA A 49 -6.62 0.61 -6.17
N TRP A 50 -5.46 0.88 -5.57
CA TRP A 50 -5.33 1.86 -4.49
C TRP A 50 -5.59 3.29 -4.98
N GLN A 51 -5.20 3.64 -6.22
CA GLN A 51 -5.52 4.95 -6.79
C GLN A 51 -7.00 5.10 -7.16
N CYS A 52 -7.68 4.02 -7.59
CA CYS A 52 -9.14 4.01 -7.76
C CYS A 52 -9.85 4.20 -6.43
N PHE A 53 -9.42 3.49 -5.37
CA PHE A 53 -9.92 3.68 -4.01
C PHE A 53 -9.76 5.13 -3.55
N ALA A 54 -8.55 5.69 -3.71
CA ALA A 54 -8.22 7.03 -3.26
C ALA A 54 -9.03 8.15 -3.95
N THR A 55 -9.31 7.98 -5.24
CA THR A 55 -10.00 8.99 -6.08
C THR A 55 -11.50 8.75 -6.20
N GLY A 56 -11.98 7.55 -5.85
CA GLY A 56 -13.35 7.10 -6.10
C GLY A 56 -13.68 7.00 -7.60
N LYS A 57 -12.68 6.77 -8.46
CA LYS A 57 -12.82 6.67 -9.93
C LYS A 57 -12.37 5.29 -10.41
N ASN A 58 -12.78 4.90 -11.62
CA ASN A 58 -12.35 3.66 -12.25
C ASN A 58 -11.01 3.82 -13.01
N PRO A 59 -10.33 2.72 -13.40
CA PRO A 59 -9.04 2.76 -14.09
C PRO A 59 -9.02 3.64 -15.35
N ALA A 60 -10.07 3.56 -16.18
CA ALA A 60 -10.18 4.33 -17.41
C ALA A 60 -10.25 5.84 -17.15
N LYS A 61 -10.86 6.26 -16.04
CA LYS A 61 -10.96 7.67 -15.67
C LYS A 61 -9.64 8.19 -15.08
N ILE A 62 -8.94 7.38 -14.28
CA ILE A 62 -7.63 7.76 -13.72
C ILE A 62 -6.49 7.61 -14.72
N GLY A 63 -6.68 6.87 -15.82
CA GLY A 63 -5.68 6.67 -16.86
C GLY A 63 -4.50 5.78 -16.44
N LEU A 64 -4.61 5.05 -15.33
CA LEU A 64 -3.56 4.18 -14.80
C LEU A 64 -3.89 2.72 -15.09
N PHE A 65 -2.95 2.02 -15.73
CA PHE A 65 -3.03 0.61 -16.07
C PHE A 65 -1.70 -0.04 -15.70
N GLY A 66 -1.61 -0.60 -14.50
CA GLY A 66 -0.36 -1.09 -13.92
C GLY A 66 0.63 0.03 -13.62
N PHE A 67 1.84 -0.07 -14.18
CA PHE A 67 2.92 0.93 -14.03
C PHE A 67 2.95 2.01 -15.12
N SER A 68 2.03 1.94 -16.08
CA SER A 68 1.93 2.89 -17.18
C SER A 68 0.72 3.81 -17.01
N TYR A 69 0.92 5.09 -17.34
CA TYR A 69 -0.10 6.13 -17.26
C TYR A 69 -0.41 6.68 -18.66
N ILE A 70 -1.69 6.83 -18.99
CA ILE A 70 -2.15 7.54 -20.17
C ILE A 70 -2.68 8.90 -19.72
N GLY A 71 -1.96 9.96 -20.08
CA GLY A 71 -2.39 11.33 -19.78
C GLY A 71 -3.68 11.71 -20.50
N ARG A 72 -4.33 12.79 -20.05
CA ARG A 72 -5.50 13.35 -20.75
C ARG A 72 -5.18 13.77 -22.20
N ASP A 73 -3.91 14.02 -22.48
CA ASP A 73 -3.35 14.27 -23.82
C ASP A 73 -3.19 12.99 -24.66
N ARG A 74 -3.65 11.83 -24.15
CA ARG A 74 -3.55 10.49 -24.77
C ARG A 74 -2.11 10.03 -24.98
N LYS A 75 -1.14 10.58 -24.24
CA LYS A 75 0.25 10.14 -24.28
C LYS A 75 0.54 9.13 -23.17
N LEU A 76 1.24 8.06 -23.53
CA LEU A 76 1.78 7.09 -22.57
C LEU A 76 2.95 7.73 -21.81
N ARG A 77 2.95 7.59 -20.49
CA ARG A 77 3.96 8.11 -19.58
C ARG A 77 4.35 7.01 -18.60
N HIS A 78 5.61 7.05 -18.18
CA HIS A 78 6.19 6.12 -17.21
C HIS A 78 6.74 6.92 -16.03
N GLY A 79 6.75 6.31 -14.84
CA GLY A 79 7.47 6.85 -13.68
C GLY A 79 6.69 7.82 -12.78
N ARG A 80 5.49 8.28 -13.16
CA ARG A 80 4.55 8.93 -12.22
C ARG A 80 3.34 8.02 -12.04
N THR A 81 3.00 7.75 -10.78
CA THR A 81 1.92 6.84 -10.43
C THR A 81 0.74 7.53 -9.76
N THR A 82 0.91 8.76 -9.27
CA THR A 82 -0.20 9.57 -8.73
C THR A 82 -1.03 10.19 -9.86
N PRO A 83 -2.37 10.01 -9.88
CA PRO A 83 -3.26 10.60 -10.86
C PRO A 83 -3.53 12.10 -10.61
N ASP A 84 -3.72 12.87 -11.69
CA ASP A 84 -4.06 14.31 -11.66
C ASP A 84 -5.56 14.56 -11.45
N LEU A 85 -6.19 13.84 -10.51
CA LEU A 85 -7.65 13.88 -10.31
C LEU A 85 -8.10 14.22 -8.89
N GLY A 86 -7.17 14.33 -7.96
CA GLY A 86 -7.44 14.57 -6.55
C GLY A 86 -7.94 13.31 -5.84
N CYS A 87 -7.33 13.02 -4.70
CA CYS A 87 -7.72 11.94 -3.80
C CYS A 87 -8.54 12.49 -2.63
N PHE A 88 -9.21 11.62 -1.88
CA PHE A 88 -10.01 12.06 -0.73
C PHE A 88 -9.17 12.84 0.31
N TRP A 89 -7.90 12.48 0.47
CA TRP A 89 -6.98 13.20 1.36
C TRP A 89 -6.68 14.62 0.89
N ASP A 90 -6.72 14.89 -0.42
CA ASP A 90 -6.54 16.25 -0.95
C ASP A 90 -7.74 17.12 -0.58
N ILE A 91 -8.95 16.56 -0.65
CA ILE A 91 -10.18 17.23 -0.21
C ILE A 91 -10.09 17.55 1.28
N CYS A 92 -9.63 16.61 2.11
CA CYS A 92 -9.43 16.82 3.55
C CYS A 92 -8.37 17.90 3.83
N SER A 93 -7.22 17.81 3.17
CA SER A 93 -6.11 18.76 3.28
C SER A 93 -6.54 20.18 2.92
N ASN A 94 -7.22 20.35 1.78
CA ASN A 94 -7.72 21.65 1.31
C ASN A 94 -8.79 22.26 2.22
N ARG A 95 -9.44 21.45 3.05
CA ARG A 95 -10.38 21.90 4.10
C ARG A 95 -9.71 22.14 5.45
N GLY A 96 -8.38 22.13 5.51
CA GLY A 96 -7.60 22.42 6.71
C GLY A 96 -7.47 21.26 7.69
N LEU A 97 -7.91 20.04 7.34
CA LEU A 97 -7.65 18.86 8.18
C LEU A 97 -6.19 18.44 8.05
N LYS A 98 -5.59 17.99 9.16
CA LYS A 98 -4.24 17.40 9.13
C LYS A 98 -4.31 15.99 8.55
N VAL A 99 -3.58 15.72 7.48
CA VAL A 99 -3.60 14.42 6.79
C VAL A 99 -2.24 13.75 6.82
N GLY A 100 -2.22 12.45 7.08
CA GLY A 100 -1.07 11.58 6.92
C GLY A 100 -1.36 10.49 5.90
N VAL A 101 -0.60 10.47 4.80
CA VAL A 101 -0.64 9.40 3.79
C VAL A 101 0.66 8.61 3.91
N PHE A 102 0.58 7.31 4.18
CA PHE A 102 1.75 6.48 4.45
C PHE A 102 1.72 5.18 3.67
N ASN A 103 2.76 4.92 2.88
CA ASN A 103 3.00 3.66 2.19
C ASN A 103 1.92 3.23 1.17
N VAL A 104 1.02 4.12 0.76
CA VAL A 104 -0.07 3.82 -0.20
C VAL A 104 0.51 3.63 -1.61
N PRO A 105 0.25 2.50 -2.29
CA PRO A 105 0.79 2.28 -3.64
C PRO A 105 0.35 3.34 -4.63
N GLY A 106 1.27 3.73 -5.50
CA GLY A 106 1.02 4.72 -6.54
C GLY A 106 1.04 6.17 -6.07
N THR A 107 1.66 6.47 -4.93
CA THR A 107 1.73 7.84 -4.39
C THR A 107 2.99 8.62 -4.80
N TYR A 108 3.80 8.07 -5.73
CA TYR A 108 4.98 8.76 -6.24
C TYR A 108 4.67 9.70 -7.42
N PRO A 109 5.22 10.93 -7.43
CA PRO A 109 6.06 11.54 -6.39
C PRO A 109 5.25 12.05 -5.20
N ALA A 110 5.86 12.06 -4.01
CA ALA A 110 5.26 12.70 -2.84
C ALA A 110 5.02 14.19 -3.12
N TYR A 111 3.85 14.70 -2.72
CA TYR A 111 3.45 16.09 -2.93
C TYR A 111 2.90 16.73 -1.66
N PRO A 112 2.78 18.08 -1.64
CA PRO A 112 2.30 18.79 -0.46
C PRO A 112 0.87 18.43 -0.06
N VAL A 113 0.69 18.15 1.23
CA VAL A 113 -0.60 18.07 1.93
C VAL A 113 -0.47 18.82 3.26
N ASN A 114 -1.58 19.21 3.89
CA ASN A 114 -1.58 19.74 5.25
C ASN A 114 -1.23 18.63 6.25
N GLY A 115 0.05 18.32 6.42
CA GLY A 115 0.53 17.20 7.23
C GLY A 115 1.72 16.53 6.55
N PHE A 116 1.62 15.24 6.24
CA PHE A 116 2.71 14.51 5.60
C PHE A 116 2.23 13.50 4.57
N MET A 117 3.13 13.18 3.64
CA MET A 117 3.01 12.07 2.70
C MET A 117 4.32 11.30 2.68
N VAL A 118 4.25 9.99 2.78
CA VAL A 118 5.38 9.07 2.60
C VAL A 118 4.90 8.02 1.59
N CYS A 119 5.56 7.97 0.45
CA CYS A 119 5.12 7.17 -0.68
C CYS A 119 5.09 5.67 -0.36
N GLY A 120 4.12 4.98 -0.94
CA GLY A 120 4.22 3.53 -1.20
C GLY A 120 4.86 3.26 -2.56
N PHE A 121 5.08 1.98 -2.84
CA PHE A 121 5.66 1.55 -4.11
C PHE A 121 4.80 1.94 -5.33
N PRO A 122 5.39 2.04 -6.54
CA PRO A 122 6.82 2.06 -6.80
C PRO A 122 7.42 3.45 -6.56
N VAL A 123 8.66 3.49 -6.09
CA VAL A 123 9.46 4.71 -5.95
C VAL A 123 10.78 4.52 -6.69
N PRO A 124 11.15 5.39 -7.65
CA PRO A 124 12.43 5.32 -8.32
C PRO A 124 13.61 5.43 -7.34
N THR A 125 14.68 4.69 -7.61
CA THR A 125 15.90 4.70 -6.79
C THR A 125 16.45 6.13 -6.62
N ARG A 126 16.82 6.49 -5.38
CA ARG A 126 17.33 7.82 -4.98
C ARG A 126 16.32 8.98 -5.14
N ALA A 127 15.07 8.71 -5.49
CA ALA A 127 14.06 9.77 -5.54
C ALA A 127 13.61 10.20 -4.14
N ALA A 128 13.11 11.43 -4.03
CA ALA A 128 12.46 11.89 -2.81
C ALA A 128 11.10 11.20 -2.66
N TRP A 129 10.94 10.46 -1.56
CA TRP A 129 9.77 9.63 -1.29
C TRP A 129 8.87 10.15 -0.17
N ALA A 130 9.18 11.32 0.38
CA ALA A 130 8.33 11.95 1.39
C ALA A 130 8.15 13.45 1.19
N TYR A 131 7.00 13.92 1.66
CA TYR A 131 6.68 15.31 1.92
C TYR A 131 6.36 15.48 3.43
N PRO A 132 6.94 16.50 4.09
CA PRO A 132 8.04 17.32 3.60
C PRO A 132 9.32 16.48 3.41
N LYS A 133 10.23 16.89 2.52
CA LYS A 133 11.47 16.13 2.22
C LYS A 133 12.34 15.88 3.46
N THR A 134 12.27 16.76 4.45
CA THR A 134 12.98 16.61 5.74
C THR A 134 12.55 15.37 6.52
N LEU A 135 11.35 14.85 6.24
CA LEU A 135 10.82 13.65 6.89
C LEU A 135 11.63 12.39 6.55
N MET A 136 12.27 12.34 5.38
CA MET A 136 13.06 11.17 4.95
C MET A 136 14.17 10.85 5.97
N LYS A 137 15.04 11.82 6.25
CA LYS A 137 16.13 11.67 7.23
C LYS A 137 15.62 11.38 8.64
N ARG A 138 14.48 11.97 9.01
CA ARG A 138 13.87 11.78 10.33
C ARG A 138 13.37 10.35 10.50
N LEU A 139 12.69 9.81 9.49
CA LEU A 139 12.23 8.42 9.48
C LEU A 139 13.40 7.45 9.44
N ASP A 140 14.38 7.67 8.57
CA ASP A 140 15.58 6.82 8.51
C ASP A 140 16.26 6.70 9.87
N LYS A 141 16.41 7.82 10.59
CA LYS A 141 16.98 7.79 11.93
C LYS A 141 16.11 7.04 12.93
N ALA A 142 14.79 7.14 12.82
CA ALA A 142 13.85 6.56 13.78
C ALA A 142 13.73 5.03 13.65
N VAL A 143 13.85 4.48 12.43
CA VAL A 143 13.65 3.05 12.18
C VAL A 143 14.89 2.32 11.66
N GLY A 144 16.07 2.96 11.70
CA GLY A 144 17.31 2.35 11.23
C GLY A 144 17.36 2.15 9.71
N GLY A 145 16.98 3.20 8.97
CA GLY A 145 16.79 3.22 7.51
C GLY A 145 15.40 2.73 7.14
N TYR A 146 14.54 3.64 6.67
CA TYR A 146 13.20 3.27 6.21
C TYR A 146 13.31 2.55 4.86
N GLU A 147 12.47 1.53 4.68
CA GLU A 147 12.42 0.70 3.49
C GLU A 147 11.00 0.72 2.97
N ILE A 148 10.86 1.04 1.67
CA ILE A 148 9.57 1.12 1.00
C ILE A 148 9.14 -0.27 0.52
N ASP A 149 10.12 -1.09 0.12
CA ASP A 149 9.90 -2.39 -0.46
C ASP A 149 11.07 -3.32 -0.10
N VAL A 150 10.87 -4.64 -0.25
CA VAL A 150 11.99 -5.58 -0.23
C VAL A 150 12.81 -5.42 -1.51
N PRO A 151 14.12 -5.73 -1.50
CA PRO A 151 14.89 -5.81 -2.73
C PRO A 151 14.19 -6.75 -3.73
N VAL A 152 14.20 -6.40 -5.02
CA VAL A 152 13.52 -7.12 -6.13
C VAL A 152 14.09 -8.54 -6.37
N THR A 153 14.94 -9.03 -5.48
CA THR A 153 15.51 -10.37 -5.55
C THR A 153 14.43 -11.39 -5.20
N LYS A 154 14.09 -12.25 -6.16
CA LYS A 154 13.16 -13.36 -5.92
C LYS A 154 13.73 -14.32 -4.88
N PRO A 155 12.90 -15.02 -4.11
CA PRO A 155 13.37 -16.09 -3.22
C PRO A 155 14.26 -17.10 -3.92
N SER A 156 13.97 -17.45 -5.19
CA SER A 156 14.77 -18.36 -6.01
C SER A 156 16.22 -17.92 -6.20
N ASP A 157 16.46 -16.60 -6.15
CA ASP A 157 17.76 -15.99 -6.42
C ASP A 157 18.53 -15.68 -5.12
N LEU A 158 17.91 -15.89 -3.96
CA LEU A 158 18.53 -15.73 -2.65
C LEU A 158 19.27 -17.00 -2.22
N LYS A 159 20.48 -16.83 -1.70
CA LYS A 159 21.16 -17.91 -0.97
C LYS A 159 20.35 -18.25 0.29
N GLY A 160 19.80 -19.46 0.34
CA GLY A 160 18.85 -19.89 1.38
C GLY A 160 17.38 -19.86 0.94
N GLY A 161 17.09 -19.46 -0.30
CA GLY A 161 15.78 -19.62 -0.92
C GLY A 161 14.67 -18.86 -0.20
N GLU A 162 13.51 -19.50 -0.13
CA GLU A 162 12.30 -19.03 0.52
C GLU A 162 12.45 -18.79 2.03
N GLU A 163 13.19 -19.64 2.73
CA GLU A 163 13.44 -19.48 4.17
C GLU A 163 14.23 -18.19 4.47
N ALA A 164 15.13 -17.79 3.57
CA ALA A 164 15.88 -16.54 3.70
C ALA A 164 15.08 -15.30 3.29
N TYR A 165 13.94 -15.47 2.62
CA TYR A 165 13.08 -14.37 2.17
C TYR A 165 12.12 -13.89 3.25
N LEU A 166 11.46 -14.81 3.97
CA LEU A 166 10.48 -14.47 5.00
C LEU A 166 10.99 -13.49 6.08
N PRO A 167 12.22 -13.63 6.62
CA PRO A 167 12.78 -12.65 7.55
C PRO A 167 12.96 -11.25 6.95
N GLN A 168 13.13 -11.13 5.63
CA GLN A 168 13.24 -9.82 4.96
C GLN A 168 11.88 -9.13 4.91
N VAL A 169 10.81 -9.88 4.62
CA VAL A 169 9.44 -9.37 4.64
C VAL A 169 9.03 -8.97 6.06
N ASP A 170 9.34 -9.80 7.06
CA ASP A 170 9.06 -9.50 8.46
C ASP A 170 9.79 -8.24 8.95
N ARG A 171 11.07 -8.08 8.57
CA ARG A 171 11.85 -6.86 8.81
C ARG A 171 11.21 -5.64 8.18
N LEU A 172 10.79 -5.72 6.91
CA LEU A 172 10.09 -4.63 6.22
C LEU A 172 8.78 -4.28 6.95
N HIS A 173 7.97 -5.28 7.29
CA HIS A 173 6.71 -5.11 7.99
C HIS A 173 6.91 -4.43 9.35
N THR A 174 7.87 -4.89 10.13
CA THR A 174 8.24 -4.31 11.43
C THR A 174 8.65 -2.84 11.28
N LYS A 175 9.52 -2.53 10.32
CA LYS A 175 9.92 -1.13 10.05
C LYS A 175 8.75 -0.27 9.60
N CYS A 176 7.85 -0.79 8.77
CA CYS A 176 6.63 -0.11 8.35
C CYS A 176 5.74 0.22 9.55
N LEU A 177 5.55 -0.74 10.47
CA LEU A 177 4.76 -0.53 11.69
C LEU A 177 5.38 0.52 12.62
N GLU A 178 6.67 0.43 12.89
CA GLU A 178 7.37 1.40 13.74
C GLU A 178 7.40 2.80 13.12
N ALA A 179 7.55 2.89 11.79
CA ALA A 179 7.42 4.15 11.06
C ALA A 179 6.01 4.75 11.19
N ALA A 180 4.96 3.93 11.04
CA ALA A 180 3.57 4.38 11.23
C ALA A 180 3.35 4.95 12.64
N LYS A 181 3.78 4.23 13.68
CA LYS A 181 3.68 4.69 15.08
C LYS A 181 4.40 6.02 15.29
N ALA A 182 5.63 6.15 14.77
CA ALA A 182 6.42 7.37 14.85
C ALA A 182 5.70 8.54 14.16
N LEU A 183 5.20 8.34 12.94
CA LEU A 183 4.47 9.34 12.17
C LEU A 183 3.19 9.82 12.87
N LEU A 184 2.42 8.88 13.43
CA LEU A 184 1.23 9.19 14.22
C LEU A 184 1.57 10.05 15.43
N GLY A 185 2.63 9.70 16.18
CA GLY A 185 3.08 10.45 17.35
C GLY A 185 3.72 11.79 17.03
N TRP A 186 4.25 11.99 15.82
CA TRP A 186 4.86 13.28 15.44
C TRP A 186 3.86 14.28 14.87
N PHE A 187 2.90 13.81 14.08
CA PHE A 187 2.01 14.68 13.31
C PHE A 187 0.59 14.76 13.85
N HIS A 188 0.13 13.76 14.60
CA HIS A 188 -1.23 13.68 15.15
C HIS A 188 -2.32 14.01 14.10
N PRO A 189 -2.38 13.28 12.97
CA PRO A 189 -3.30 13.61 11.89
C PRO A 189 -4.77 13.46 12.29
N ASP A 190 -5.62 14.29 11.67
CA ASP A 190 -7.07 14.12 11.70
C ASP A 190 -7.51 12.95 10.84
N VAL A 191 -6.87 12.77 9.67
CA VAL A 191 -7.13 11.65 8.76
C VAL A 191 -5.81 10.94 8.47
N PHE A 192 -5.74 9.66 8.74
CA PHE A 192 -4.56 8.84 8.45
C PHE A 192 -4.93 7.70 7.52
N MET A 193 -4.18 7.53 6.43
CA MET A 193 -4.29 6.37 5.55
C MET A 193 -2.94 5.70 5.45
N MET A 194 -2.93 4.38 5.64
CA MET A 194 -1.77 3.55 5.36
C MET A 194 -2.13 2.23 4.71
N THR A 195 -1.12 1.60 4.12
CA THR A 195 -1.23 0.23 3.57
C THR A 195 -0.03 -0.62 4.00
N PHE A 196 -0.28 -1.88 4.32
CA PHE A 196 0.74 -2.90 4.52
C PHE A 196 0.90 -3.76 3.28
N GLN A 197 2.14 -3.95 2.82
CA GLN A 197 2.46 -4.76 1.64
C GLN A 197 2.97 -6.18 2.00
N GLY A 198 3.26 -6.46 3.27
CA GLY A 198 3.96 -7.70 3.65
C GLY A 198 3.27 -8.99 3.18
N ILE A 199 1.94 -9.05 3.22
CA ILE A 199 1.17 -10.22 2.75
C ILE A 199 1.23 -10.35 1.22
N ASP A 200 1.19 -9.26 0.49
CA ASP A 200 1.34 -9.23 -0.97
C ASP A 200 2.68 -9.84 -1.41
N LEU A 201 3.77 -9.45 -0.75
CA LEU A 201 5.10 -10.01 -0.98
C LEU A 201 5.16 -11.51 -0.72
N VAL A 202 4.52 -11.99 0.36
CA VAL A 202 4.45 -13.44 0.64
C VAL A 202 3.59 -14.15 -0.40
N HIS A 203 2.45 -13.59 -0.79
CA HIS A 203 1.55 -14.23 -1.73
C HIS A 203 2.18 -14.38 -3.12
N HIS A 204 2.94 -13.40 -3.60
CA HIS A 204 3.60 -13.49 -4.92
C HIS A 204 4.46 -14.75 -5.10
N ASP A 205 5.18 -15.17 -4.06
CA ASP A 205 6.09 -16.31 -4.15
C ASP A 205 5.52 -17.61 -3.56
N PHE A 206 4.67 -17.51 -2.53
CA PHE A 206 4.22 -18.66 -1.74
C PHE A 206 2.78 -19.11 -2.04
N TRP A 207 2.02 -18.39 -2.89
CA TRP A 207 0.63 -18.76 -3.20
C TRP A 207 0.48 -20.20 -3.71
N ARG A 208 1.47 -20.70 -4.45
CA ARG A 208 1.48 -22.08 -4.97
C ARG A 208 1.33 -23.17 -3.90
N TYR A 209 1.69 -22.89 -2.64
CA TYR A 209 1.53 -23.85 -1.53
C TYR A 209 0.12 -23.91 -0.97
N MET A 210 -0.73 -22.97 -1.36
CA MET A 210 -2.10 -22.79 -0.88
C MET A 210 -3.12 -22.68 -2.02
N ASP A 211 -2.66 -22.78 -3.26
CA ASP A 211 -3.51 -22.75 -4.45
C ASP A 211 -4.46 -23.95 -4.45
N ASP A 212 -5.75 -23.65 -4.45
CA ASP A 212 -6.78 -24.66 -4.60
C ASP A 212 -6.93 -25.00 -6.09
N GLN A 213 -6.52 -26.21 -6.46
CA GLN A 213 -6.59 -26.72 -7.82
C GLN A 213 -8.03 -26.77 -8.37
N ASN A 214 -9.05 -26.66 -7.51
CA ASN A 214 -10.47 -26.60 -7.90
C ASN A 214 -11.01 -25.16 -7.99
N SER A 215 -10.21 -24.15 -7.65
CA SER A 215 -10.61 -22.75 -7.75
C SER A 215 -10.79 -22.34 -9.22
N PRO A 216 -11.87 -21.60 -9.57
CA PRO A 216 -11.98 -20.99 -10.90
C PRO A 216 -10.93 -19.91 -11.16
N TYR A 217 -10.17 -19.51 -10.12
CA TYR A 217 -9.07 -18.56 -10.17
C TYR A 217 -7.69 -19.23 -10.04
N ARG A 218 -7.60 -20.56 -10.19
CA ARG A 218 -6.32 -21.28 -10.24
C ARG A 218 -5.45 -20.76 -11.40
N ASN A 219 -4.13 -20.69 -11.21
CA ASN A 219 -3.17 -20.21 -12.21
C ASN A 219 -3.39 -18.77 -12.71
N VAL A 220 -4.04 -17.89 -11.93
CA VAL A 220 -4.05 -16.45 -12.22
C VAL A 220 -2.83 -15.82 -11.53
N LEU A 221 -1.65 -16.05 -12.12
CA LEU A 221 -0.41 -15.31 -11.91
C LEU A 221 0.12 -14.87 -13.28
#